data_AF-A0A0P0R8J5-F1
#
_entry.id   AF-A0A0P0R8J5-F1
#
_cell.length_a   1.000
_cell.length_b   1.000
_cell.length_c   1.000
_cell.angle_alpha   90.00
_cell.angle_beta   90.00
_cell.angle_gamma   90.00
#
_symmetry.space_group_name_H-M   'P 1'
#
loop_
_entity.id
_entity.type
_entity.pdbx_description
1 polymer ?
#
loop_
_entity_poly.entity_id
_entity_poly.type
_entity_poly.pdbx_seq_one_letter_code
_entity_poly.pdbx_strand_id
1 'polypeptide(L)'
;MARDAPFAFLGVALASTVSGFALASAVSGFALASAVSGFALASAVSGFALASAVSDFALASAVSGFALASAVSGFALASAVSGFALASAVSGFALASANC
;
A
#
# COMPACT_ATOMS: atom_id res chain seq x y z
N MET A 1 1.72 4.45 32.88
CA MET A 1 0.91 5.22 31.90
C MET A 1 1.84 5.80 30.84
N ALA A 2 2.41 4.95 29.99
CA ALA A 2 3.09 5.41 28.77
C ALA A 2 2.04 5.25 27.67
N ARG A 3 1.55 6.37 27.13
CA ARG A 3 0.66 6.33 25.98
C ARG A 3 1.51 6.02 24.77
N ASP A 4 1.40 4.80 24.26
CA ASP A 4 1.88 4.44 22.92
C ASP A 4 1.27 5.43 21.92
N ALA A 5 2.02 6.47 21.57
CA ALA A 5 1.67 7.33 20.45
C ALA A 5 1.87 6.47 19.20
N PRO A 6 0.81 6.10 18.45
CA PRO A 6 1.03 5.50 17.15
C PRO A 6 1.78 6.56 16.33
N PHE A 7 2.98 6.23 15.86
CA PHE A 7 3.72 7.09 14.94
C PHE A 7 2.93 7.18 13.64
N ALA A 8 1.99 8.13 13.57
CA ALA A 8 1.22 8.40 12.38
C ALA A 8 2.10 9.21 11.41
N PHE A 9 2.47 8.61 10.29
CA PHE A 9 3.16 9.34 9.23
C PHE A 9 2.14 10.21 8.49
N LEU A 10 2.37 11.53 8.50
CA LEU A 10 1.55 12.51 7.81
C LEU A 10 2.21 12.85 6.46
N GLY A 11 1.97 12.01 5.44
CA GLY A 11 2.50 12.21 4.09
C GLY A 11 3.89 11.60 3.88
N VAL A 12 3.96 10.50 3.13
CA VAL A 12 5.23 9.92 2.64
C VAL A 12 5.22 9.94 1.12
N ALA A 13 6.22 10.59 0.52
CA ALA A 13 6.44 10.61 -0.91
C ALA A 13 7.82 10.02 -1.22
N LEU A 14 7.86 8.96 -2.04
CA LEU A 14 9.09 8.29 -2.46
C LEU A 14 9.19 8.32 -3.99
N ALA A 15 10.34 8.78 -4.50
CA ALA A 15 10.62 8.91 -5.92
C ALA A 15 11.91 8.17 -6.36
N SER A 16 12.46 7.31 -5.50
CA SER A 16 13.68 6.52 -5.78
C SER A 16 13.38 5.03 -5.78
N THR A 17 14.19 4.23 -6.49
CA THR A 17 14.01 2.78 -6.57
C THR A 17 14.19 2.18 -5.19
N VAL A 18 13.17 1.50 -4.68
CA VAL A 18 13.19 0.88 -3.35
C VAL A 18 13.24 -0.64 -3.51
N SER A 19 14.26 -1.26 -2.91
CA SER A 19 14.30 -2.72 -2.74
C SER A 19 13.88 -3.06 -1.31
N GLY A 20 12.68 -3.60 -1.15
CA GLY A 20 12.15 -4.03 0.14
C GLY A 20 11.68 -2.87 1.02
N PHE A 21 10.39 -2.55 0.96
CA PHE A 21 9.76 -1.60 1.88
C PHE A 21 8.74 -2.31 2.75
N ALA A 22 8.90 -2.22 4.07
CA ALA A 22 7.96 -2.76 5.03
C ALA A 22 7.52 -1.67 6.01
N LEU A 23 6.20 -1.52 6.20
CA LEU A 23 5.66 -0.54 7.12
C LEU A 23 4.51 -1.13 7.95
N ALA A 24 4.58 -0.92 9.26
CA ALA A 24 3.64 -1.47 10.24
C ALA A 24 2.92 -0.38 11.07
N SER A 25 2.98 0.89 10.63
CA SER A 25 2.34 2.02 11.33
C SER A 25 1.34 2.76 10.46
N ALA A 26 0.36 3.41 11.10
CA ALA A 26 -0.71 4.11 10.41
C ALA A 26 -0.14 5.24 9.54
N VAL A 27 -0.61 5.32 8.29
CA VAL A 27 -0.16 6.35 7.34
C VAL A 27 -1.36 7.12 6.83
N SER A 28 -1.24 8.44 6.86
CA SER A 28 -2.16 9.32 6.15
C SER A 28 -1.42 9.91 4.95
N GLY A 29 -1.79 9.48 3.74
CA GLY A 29 -1.19 9.91 2.49
C GLY A 29 0.14 9.22 2.20
N PHE A 30 0.11 8.20 1.34
CA PHE A 30 1.30 7.55 0.81
C PHE A 30 1.31 7.67 -0.71
N ALA A 31 2.37 8.26 -1.27
CA ALA A 31 2.56 8.39 -2.70
C ALA A 31 3.92 7.79 -3.10
N LEU A 32 3.90 6.87 -4.05
CA LEU A 32 5.10 6.21 -4.54
C LEU A 32 5.16 6.27 -6.06
N ALA A 33 6.20 6.91 -6.58
CA ALA A 33 6.44 7.12 -8.00
C ALA A 33 7.81 6.56 -8.39
N SER A 34 8.13 5.34 -7.96
CA SER A 34 9.36 4.65 -8.36
C SER A 34 9.28 3.13 -8.24
N ALA A 35 10.13 2.42 -9.00
CA ALA A 35 10.05 0.97 -9.10
C ALA A 35 10.37 0.34 -7.74
N VAL A 36 9.51 -0.57 -7.30
CA VAL A 36 9.66 -1.25 -6.01
C VAL A 36 9.73 -2.75 -6.19
N SER A 37 10.80 -3.34 -5.67
CA SER A 37 10.92 -4.79 -5.55
C SER A 37 10.57 -5.17 -4.11
N GLY A 38 9.34 -5.65 -3.88
CA GLY A 38 8.84 -6.04 -2.57
C GLY A 38 8.33 -4.86 -1.73
N PHE A 39 7.01 -4.73 -1.64
CA PHE A 39 6.32 -3.79 -0.76
C PHE A 39 5.37 -4.54 0.16
N ALA A 40 5.51 -4.35 1.47
CA ALA A 40 4.63 -4.94 2.47
C ALA A 40 4.10 -3.86 3.42
N LEU A 41 2.77 -3.79 3.55
CA LEU A 41 2.13 -2.80 4.41
C LEU A 41 1.12 -3.49 5.32
N ALA A 42 1.36 -3.38 6.63
CA ALA A 42 0.54 -3.97 7.68
C ALA A 42 0.05 -2.86 8.63
N SER A 43 -0.63 -1.84 8.09
CA SER A 43 -1.23 -0.79 8.92
C SER A 43 -2.28 0.04 8.21
N ALA A 44 -3.12 0.75 8.99
CA ALA A 44 -4.25 1.52 8.45
C ALA A 44 -3.72 2.65 7.56
N VAL A 45 -4.19 2.70 6.31
CA VAL A 45 -3.78 3.74 5.36
C VAL A 45 -4.97 4.55 4.86
N SER A 46 -4.88 5.86 5.00
CA SER A 46 -5.82 6.79 4.41
C SER A 46 -5.15 7.49 3.22
N GLY A 47 -5.51 7.11 2.01
CA GLY A 47 -4.94 7.62 0.76
C GLY A 47 -3.62 6.94 0.41
N PHE A 48 -3.68 5.96 -0.49
CA PHE A 48 -2.51 5.30 -1.08
C PHE A 48 -2.53 5.50 -2.60
N ALA A 49 -1.45 6.06 -3.14
CA ALA A 49 -1.25 6.26 -4.57
C ALA A 49 0.07 5.63 -5.00
N LEU A 50 0.02 4.69 -5.94
CA LEU A 50 1.20 4.03 -6.49
C LEU A 50 1.20 4.19 -8.00
N ALA A 51 2.22 4.89 -8.50
CA ALA A 51 2.46 5.14 -9.90
C ALA A 51 3.84 4.60 -10.31
N SER A 52 4.10 3.32 -10.03
CA SER A 52 5.33 2.67 -10.50
C SER A 52 5.34 1.14 -10.45
N ALA A 53 6.24 0.53 -11.22
CA ALA A 53 6.28 -0.92 -11.41
C ALA A 53 6.64 -1.60 -10.08
N VAL A 54 5.80 -2.55 -9.66
CA VAL A 54 6.02 -3.31 -8.43
C VAL A 54 6.10 -4.79 -8.73
N SER A 55 7.19 -5.44 -8.33
CA SER A 55 7.32 -6.90 -8.51
C SER A 55 6.36 -7.64 -7.58
N ASP A 56 6.33 -7.26 -6.30
CA ASP A 56 5.53 -7.90 -5.26
C ASP A 56 4.95 -6.83 -4.33
N PHE A 57 3.63 -6.82 -4.20
CA PHE A 57 2.88 -5.90 -3.34
C PHE A 57 1.97 -6.71 -2.41
N ALA A 58 2.16 -6.54 -1.11
CA ALA A 58 1.33 -7.14 -0.07
C ALA A 58 0.76 -6.05 0.84
N LEU A 59 -0.56 -6.03 1.00
CA LEU A 59 -1.26 -5.08 1.84
C LEU A 59 -2.22 -5.82 2.77
N ALA A 60 -1.93 -5.79 4.07
CA ALA A 60 -2.66 -6.50 5.10
C ALA A 60 -3.21 -5.52 6.15
N SER A 61 -4.08 -4.58 5.72
CA SER A 61 -4.72 -3.62 6.61
C SER A 61 -5.75 -2.73 5.92
N ALA A 62 -6.73 -2.19 6.67
CA ALA A 62 -7.75 -1.28 6.18
C ALA A 62 -7.19 -0.09 5.39
N VAL A 63 -7.68 0.10 4.16
CA VAL A 63 -7.30 1.24 3.31
C VAL A 63 -8.52 2.03 2.89
N SER A 64 -8.48 3.34 3.11
CA SER A 64 -9.45 4.30 2.57
C SER A 64 -8.82 5.04 1.40
N GLY A 65 -9.25 4.75 0.18
CA GLY A 65 -8.72 5.31 -1.06
C GLY A 65 -7.39 4.68 -1.48
N PHE A 66 -7.46 3.69 -2.36
CA PHE A 66 -6.31 3.06 -3.00
C PHE A 66 -6.34 3.34 -4.51
N ALA A 67 -5.26 3.93 -5.04
CA ALA A 67 -5.08 4.20 -6.45
C ALA A 67 -3.76 3.56 -6.92
N LEU A 68 -3.86 2.66 -7.89
CA LEU A 68 -2.71 1.98 -8.50
C LEU A 68 -2.70 2.23 -10.00
N ALA A 69 -1.72 2.98 -10.46
CA ALA A 69 -1.45 3.27 -11.87
C ALA A 69 -0.10 2.68 -12.27
N SER A 70 0.10 1.37 -12.07
CA SER A 70 1.33 0.72 -12.53
C SER A 70 1.38 -0.79 -12.58
N ALA A 71 2.35 -1.33 -13.33
CA ALA A 71 2.46 -2.76 -13.61
C ALA A 71 2.87 -3.51 -12.34
N VAL A 72 2.03 -4.44 -11.89
CA VAL A 72 2.31 -5.25 -10.69
C VAL A 72 2.42 -6.72 -11.07
N SER A 73 3.52 -7.38 -10.70
CA SER A 73 3.74 -8.80 -11.01
C SER A 73 3.23 -9.78 -9.94
N GLY A 74 2.81 -9.25 -8.80
CA GLY A 74 2.15 -9.98 -7.72
C GLY A 74 1.49 -9.00 -6.76
N PHE A 75 0.17 -9.04 -6.66
CA PHE A 75 -0.62 -8.18 -5.78
C PHE A 75 -1.45 -9.04 -4.83
N ALA A 76 -1.20 -8.89 -3.53
CA ALA A 76 -1.96 -9.53 -2.46
C ALA A 76 -2.55 -8.46 -1.55
N LEU A 77 -3.87 -8.50 -1.38
CA LEU A 77 -4.61 -7.58 -0.52
C LEU A 77 -5.46 -8.37 0.46
N ALA A 78 -5.10 -8.32 1.73
CA ALA A 78 -5.82 -8.92 2.85
C ALA A 78 -6.44 -7.81 3.71
N SER A 79 -7.51 -7.16 3.22
CA SER A 79 -7.99 -5.90 3.79
C SER A 79 -9.44 -5.53 3.44
N ALA A 80 -10.07 -4.71 4.28
CA ALA A 80 -11.21 -3.86 3.92
C ALA A 80 -10.73 -2.59 3.18
N VAL A 81 -11.03 -2.48 1.88
CA VAL A 81 -10.69 -1.30 1.08
C VAL A 81 -11.95 -0.52 0.70
N SER A 82 -12.01 0.74 1.10
CA SER A 82 -13.06 1.68 0.69
C SER A 82 -12.52 2.59 -0.41
N GLY A 83 -12.95 2.35 -1.66
CA GLY A 83 -12.47 3.07 -2.83
C GLY A 83 -11.15 2.48 -3.37
N PHE A 84 -11.26 1.66 -4.42
CA PHE A 84 -10.13 1.04 -5.11
C PHE A 84 -10.18 1.43 -6.58
N ALA A 85 -9.10 2.03 -7.08
CA ALA A 85 -8.93 2.41 -8.47
C ALA A 85 -7.65 1.74 -9.02
N LEU A 86 -7.80 0.93 -10.06
CA LEU A 86 -6.69 0.26 -10.73
C LEU A 86 -6.66 0.67 -12.19
N ALA A 87 -5.59 1.33 -12.60
CA ALA A 87 -5.31 1.75 -13.96
C ALA A 87 -4.02 1.08 -14.45
N SER A 88 -3.97 -0.26 -14.40
CA SER A 88 -2.79 -1.01 -14.85
C SER A 88 -2.99 -2.52 -15.05
N ALA A 89 -1.97 -3.15 -15.65
CA ALA A 89 -1.78 -4.59 -15.74
C ALA A 89 -1.27 -5.16 -14.40
N VAL A 90 -2.04 -6.09 -13.83
CA VAL A 90 -1.64 -6.89 -12.67
C VAL A 90 -1.54 -8.34 -13.10
N SER A 91 -0.36 -8.93 -12.97
CA SER A 91 -0.14 -10.37 -13.09
C SER A 91 -0.19 -10.95 -11.68
N GLY A 92 -1.10 -11.90 -11.42
CA GLY A 92 -1.28 -12.47 -10.08
C GLY A 92 -1.93 -11.50 -9.09
N PHE A 93 -3.25 -11.61 -8.93
CA PHE A 93 -4.03 -10.78 -8.03
C PHE A 93 -4.78 -11.66 -7.03
N ALA A 94 -4.55 -11.44 -5.74
CA ALA A 94 -5.21 -12.13 -4.65
C ALA A 94 -5.90 -11.10 -3.74
N LEU A 95 -7.21 -11.24 -3.57
CA LEU A 95 -8.01 -10.46 -2.63
C LEU A 95 -8.55 -11.37 -1.54
N ALA A 96 -8.26 -11.03 -0.30
CA ALA A 96 -8.89 -11.58 0.89
C ALA A 96 -9.48 -10.42 1.71
N SER A 97 -10.71 -10.02 1.37
CA SER A 97 -11.43 -9.00 2.14
C SER A 97 -12.27 -9.66 3.24
N ALA A 98 -12.04 -9.26 4.49
CA ALA A 98 -13.00 -9.48 5.57
C ALA A 98 -14.04 -8.36 5.48
N ASN A 99 -15.14 -8.62 4.77
CA ASN A 99 -16.30 -7.73 4.75
C ASN A 99 -17.15 -8.05 5.98
N CYS A 100 -17.15 -7.17 6.97
CA CYS A 100 -18.25 -7.09 7.94
C CYS A 100 -19.32 -6.17 7.37
#